data_AF-A0AAD4LD37-F1
#
_entry.id   AF-A0AAD4LD37-F1
#
_cell.length_a   1.000
_cell.length_b   1.000
_cell.length_c   1.000
_cell.angle_alpha   90.00
_cell.angle_beta   90.00
_cell.angle_gamma   90.00
#
_symmetry.space_group_name_H-M   'P 1'
#
loop_
_entity.id
_entity.type
_entity.pdbx_description
1 polymer ?
#
loop_
_entity_poly.entity_id
_entity_poly.type
_entity_poly.pdbx_seq_one_letter_code
_entity_poly.pdbx_strand_id
1 'polypeptide(L)'
;MVVLDEKSLSPPPPPYTVPRTNNNRLPPPPFPNASRVALTLPELPSHVLLHIVHRTFPQAPDKDYSKLERQRKTLHWLATSLRLVNRTFYIACMHVLRSTFLPSYVSLIRPPYTSDPFPLSATPSAPSTSAPLHLSRETAVLDLFIALKVLDDVWADETELHLGQPEAFRDLFDLMQPRARLEDLLHAYLAPTRIDLSPYNVTFAPRRVGLVGPSRRTIVEVERAKDESLEVAAKRLGRRLKDHLAETR
;
A
#
# COMPACT_ATOMS: atom_id res chain seq x y z
N MET A 1 -50.95 -4.31 -32.65
CA MET A 1 -51.33 -3.22 -31.73
C MET A 1 -52.31 -3.82 -30.74
N VAL A 2 -51.81 -4.25 -29.58
CA VAL A 2 -52.59 -4.95 -28.55
C VAL A 2 -52.93 -3.92 -27.48
N VAL A 3 -54.22 -3.61 -27.36
CA VAL A 3 -54.76 -2.73 -26.33
C VAL A 3 -54.81 -3.55 -25.04
N LEU A 4 -54.02 -3.16 -24.05
CA LEU A 4 -54.09 -3.71 -22.70
C LEU A 4 -55.24 -3.01 -21.95
N ASP A 5 -56.19 -3.82 -21.49
CA ASP A 5 -57.38 -3.39 -20.76
C ASP A 5 -57.00 -3.02 -19.31
N GLU A 6 -56.94 -1.71 -19.03
CA GLU A 6 -56.87 -1.17 -17.66
C GLU A 6 -58.25 -1.30 -17.00
N LYS A 7 -58.49 -2.39 -16.25
CA LYS A 7 -59.33 -2.38 -15.02
C LYS A 7 -59.51 -3.79 -14.45
N SER A 8 -58.53 -4.21 -13.67
CA SER A 8 -58.78 -5.10 -12.53
C SER A 8 -58.41 -4.36 -11.26
N LEU A 9 -59.24 -3.37 -10.90
CA LEU A 9 -59.19 -2.68 -9.61
C LEU A 9 -59.54 -3.70 -8.52
N SER A 10 -58.53 -4.31 -7.92
CA SER A 10 -58.71 -5.01 -6.64
C SER A 10 -59.25 -4.00 -5.62
N PRO A 11 -60.28 -4.35 -4.81
CA PRO A 11 -60.77 -3.45 -3.78
C PRO A 11 -59.61 -3.11 -2.80
N PRO A 12 -59.56 -1.86 -2.28
CA PRO A 12 -58.54 -1.50 -1.31
C PRO A 12 -58.64 -2.43 -0.10
N PRO A 13 -57.50 -2.83 0.50
CA PRO A 13 -57.52 -3.67 1.67
C PRO A 13 -58.32 -3.00 2.80
N PRO A 14 -59.07 -3.78 3.60
CA PRO A 14 -59.85 -3.23 4.70
C PRO A 14 -58.93 -2.46 5.67
N PRO A 15 -59.41 -1.34 6.24
CA PRO A 15 -58.65 -0.57 7.22
C PRO A 15 -58.30 -1.45 8.41
N TYR A 16 -57.03 -1.46 8.82
CA TYR A 16 -56.56 -2.20 9.99
C TYR A 16 -57.27 -1.70 11.26
N THR A 17 -58.30 -2.41 11.69
CA THR A 17 -58.91 -2.22 13.01
C THR A 17 -58.01 -2.87 14.04
N VAL A 18 -57.25 -2.05 14.79
CA VAL A 18 -56.65 -2.49 16.05
C VAL A 18 -57.78 -2.81 17.04
N PRO A 19 -57.91 -4.05 17.53
CA PRO A 19 -58.87 -4.37 18.57
C PRO A 19 -58.47 -3.58 19.82
N ARG A 20 -59.31 -2.63 20.22
CA ARG A 20 -59.14 -1.89 21.47
C ARG A 20 -59.60 -2.81 22.60
N THR A 21 -58.80 -3.83 22.91
CA THR A 21 -59.03 -4.75 24.02
C THR A 21 -58.23 -4.30 25.22
N ASN A 22 -58.95 -3.97 26.29
CA ASN A 22 -58.45 -3.76 27.62
C ASN A 22 -57.40 -4.83 28.01
N ASN A 23 -56.26 -4.37 28.51
CA ASN A 23 -55.32 -5.05 29.41
C ASN A 23 -54.67 -6.41 29.06
N ASN A 24 -54.80 -6.96 27.86
CA ASN A 24 -53.99 -8.13 27.46
C ASN A 24 -53.05 -7.80 26.29
N ARG A 25 -51.86 -7.25 26.61
CA ARG A 25 -50.73 -7.21 25.68
C ARG A 25 -50.31 -8.64 25.38
N LEU A 26 -50.67 -9.17 24.22
CA LEU A 26 -49.98 -10.35 23.68
C LEU A 26 -48.49 -9.99 23.55
N PRO A 27 -47.56 -10.79 24.11
CA PRO A 27 -46.14 -10.53 23.92
C PRO A 27 -45.85 -10.55 22.41
N PRO A 28 -45.04 -9.60 21.89
CA PRO A 28 -44.64 -9.66 20.49
C PRO A 28 -44.03 -11.05 20.21
N PRO A 29 -44.28 -11.62 19.02
CA PRO A 29 -43.69 -12.90 18.66
C PRO A 29 -42.17 -12.84 18.89
N PRO A 30 -41.53 -13.94 19.32
CA PRO A 30 -40.11 -13.95 19.65
C PRO A 30 -39.31 -13.85 18.35
N PHE A 31 -39.24 -12.66 17.78
CA PHE A 31 -38.17 -12.34 16.87
C PHE A 31 -36.90 -12.46 17.70
N PRO A 32 -35.93 -13.31 17.32
CA PRO A 32 -34.64 -13.26 17.96
C PRO A 32 -34.21 -11.80 17.90
N ASN A 33 -33.96 -11.20 19.06
CA ASN A 33 -33.20 -9.96 19.17
C ASN A 33 -31.78 -10.27 18.72
N ALA A 34 -31.62 -10.63 17.46
CA ALA A 34 -30.37 -10.47 16.76
C ALA A 34 -30.15 -8.97 16.81
N SER A 35 -29.34 -8.54 17.77
CA SER A 35 -28.57 -7.32 17.65
C SER A 35 -27.94 -7.41 16.27
N ARG A 36 -28.61 -6.84 15.26
CA ARG A 36 -28.10 -6.80 13.91
C ARG A 36 -26.94 -5.84 14.03
N VAL A 37 -25.75 -6.38 14.27
CA VAL A 37 -24.51 -5.66 14.06
C VAL A 37 -24.64 -5.11 12.65
N ALA A 38 -24.76 -3.79 12.55
CA ALA A 38 -24.96 -3.14 11.27
C ALA A 38 -23.70 -3.42 10.46
N LEU A 39 -23.79 -4.35 9.50
CA LEU A 39 -22.65 -4.74 8.69
C LEU A 39 -22.14 -3.51 7.96
N THR A 40 -20.97 -3.03 8.38
CA THR A 40 -20.36 -1.84 7.77
C THR A 40 -19.45 -2.26 6.62
N LEU A 41 -19.28 -1.38 5.63
CA LEU A 41 -18.39 -1.60 4.47
C LEU A 41 -16.96 -2.10 4.83
N PRO A 42 -16.29 -1.66 5.92
CA PRO A 42 -14.97 -2.19 6.30
C PRO A 42 -14.99 -3.62 6.86
N GLU A 43 -16.15 -4.19 7.21
CA GLU A 43 -16.28 -5.58 7.68
C GLU A 43 -16.32 -6.60 6.53
N LEU A 44 -16.34 -6.13 5.28
CA LEU A 44 -16.30 -7.01 4.12
C LEU A 44 -14.97 -7.78 4.03
N PRO A 45 -15.00 -9.06 3.60
CA PRO A 45 -13.78 -9.81 3.33
C PRO A 45 -12.88 -9.13 2.29
N SER A 46 -11.55 -9.27 2.45
CA SER A 46 -10.55 -8.63 1.59
C SER A 46 -10.71 -8.95 0.09
N HIS A 47 -11.08 -10.19 -0.25
CA HIS A 47 -11.30 -10.60 -1.64
C HIS A 47 -12.51 -9.89 -2.29
N VAL A 48 -13.56 -9.59 -1.51
CA VAL A 48 -14.73 -8.84 -1.99
C VAL A 48 -14.34 -7.39 -2.24
N LEU A 49 -13.57 -6.79 -1.34
CA LEU A 49 -13.07 -5.42 -1.50
C LEU A 49 -12.16 -5.28 -2.72
N LEU A 50 -11.24 -6.22 -2.93
CA LEU A 50 -10.43 -6.28 -4.14
C LEU A 50 -11.29 -6.43 -5.40
N HIS A 51 -12.32 -7.27 -5.36
CA HIS A 51 -13.27 -7.38 -6.48
C HIS A 51 -13.96 -6.04 -6.78
N ILE A 52 -14.45 -5.34 -5.76
CA ILE A 52 -15.05 -4.02 -5.90
C ILE A 52 -14.07 -3.03 -6.54
N VAL A 53 -12.82 -2.98 -6.06
CA VAL A 53 -11.77 -2.11 -6.63
C VAL A 53 -11.51 -2.46 -8.10
N HIS A 54 -11.38 -3.75 -8.43
CA HIS A 54 -11.17 -4.19 -9.81
C HIS A 54 -12.35 -3.85 -10.74
N ARG A 55 -13.58 -3.79 -10.22
CA ARG A 55 -14.76 -3.38 -10.99
C ARG A 55 -14.77 -1.90 -11.34
N THR A 56 -13.92 -1.07 -10.73
CA THR A 56 -13.79 0.36 -11.08
C THR A 56 -12.98 0.59 -12.37
N PHE A 57 -12.23 -0.42 -12.83
CA PHE A 57 -11.47 -0.35 -14.06
C PHE A 57 -12.37 -0.41 -15.31
N PRO A 58 -11.99 0.27 -16.40
CA PRO A 58 -12.77 0.32 -17.63
C PRO A 58 -12.99 -1.07 -18.23
N GLN A 59 -14.26 -1.51 -18.25
CA GLN A 59 -14.66 -2.82 -18.81
C GLN A 59 -14.95 -2.75 -20.31
N ALA A 60 -15.50 -1.64 -20.78
CA ALA A 60 -15.88 -1.41 -22.18
C ALA A 60 -15.13 -0.20 -22.76
N PRO A 61 -14.88 -0.19 -24.08
CA PRO A 61 -14.32 0.98 -24.76
C PRO A 61 -15.29 2.16 -24.66
N ASP A 62 -14.73 3.36 -24.46
CA ASP A 62 -15.48 4.62 -24.45
C ASP A 62 -15.24 5.36 -25.77
N LYS A 63 -16.11 6.31 -26.12
CA LYS A 63 -15.98 7.09 -27.36
C LYS A 63 -14.91 8.16 -27.28
N ASP A 64 -14.75 8.76 -26.09
CA ASP A 64 -13.92 9.96 -25.91
C ASP A 64 -12.49 9.64 -25.46
N TYR A 65 -12.28 8.48 -24.84
CA TYR A 65 -11.00 8.11 -24.23
C TYR A 65 -10.56 6.70 -24.58
N SER A 66 -9.26 6.54 -24.78
CA SER A 66 -8.67 5.21 -24.89
C SER A 66 -8.85 4.42 -23.59
N LYS A 67 -8.95 3.09 -23.69
CA LYS A 67 -9.03 2.21 -22.51
C LYS A 67 -7.85 2.41 -21.56
N LEU A 68 -6.66 2.69 -22.10
CA LEU A 68 -5.43 2.89 -21.34
C LEU A 68 -5.45 4.21 -20.56
N GLU A 69 -5.87 5.29 -21.18
CA GLU A 69 -6.01 6.60 -20.53
C GLU A 69 -7.03 6.53 -19.38
N ARG A 70 -8.18 5.87 -19.61
CA ARG A 70 -9.15 5.63 -18.54
C ARG A 70 -8.57 4.80 -17.41
N GLN A 71 -7.79 3.77 -17.73
CA GLN A 71 -7.11 2.96 -16.72
C GLN A 71 -6.13 3.80 -15.89
N ARG A 72 -5.35 4.69 -16.51
CA ARG A 72 -4.44 5.62 -15.81
C ARG A 72 -5.21 6.58 -14.90
N LYS A 73 -6.31 7.16 -15.37
CA LYS A 73 -7.21 8.00 -14.55
C LYS A 73 -7.80 7.23 -13.37
N THR A 74 -8.22 5.97 -13.56
CA THR A 74 -8.66 5.11 -12.45
C THR A 74 -7.55 4.89 -11.43
N LEU A 75 -6.32 4.54 -11.88
CA LEU A 75 -5.17 4.36 -10.98
C LEU A 75 -4.85 5.64 -10.19
N HIS A 76 -4.95 6.81 -10.85
CA HIS A 76 -4.82 8.11 -10.20
C HIS A 76 -5.87 8.35 -9.14
N TRP A 77 -7.14 8.08 -9.45
CA TRP A 77 -8.21 8.18 -8.48
C TRP A 77 -8.04 7.22 -7.30
N LEU A 78 -7.55 5.99 -7.52
CA LEU A 78 -7.21 5.09 -6.42
C LEU A 78 -6.12 5.68 -5.51
N ALA A 79 -5.10 6.31 -6.12
CA ALA A 79 -3.96 6.89 -5.41
C ALA A 79 -4.27 8.23 -4.72
N THR A 80 -5.23 9.03 -5.17
CA THR A 80 -5.50 10.35 -4.58
C THR A 80 -6.79 10.39 -3.77
N SER A 81 -7.74 9.49 -4.05
CA SER A 81 -9.08 9.55 -3.47
C SER A 81 -9.47 8.28 -2.72
N LEU A 82 -9.66 7.14 -3.42
CA LEU A 82 -10.28 5.95 -2.79
C LEU A 82 -9.46 5.41 -1.60
N ARG A 83 -8.12 5.46 -1.69
CA ARG A 83 -7.25 5.00 -0.60
C ARG A 83 -7.41 5.81 0.70
N LEU A 84 -7.98 7.02 0.65
CA LEU A 84 -8.14 7.90 1.81
C LEU A 84 -9.46 7.68 2.57
N VAL A 85 -10.39 6.89 2.01
CA VAL A 85 -11.73 6.70 2.59
C VAL A 85 -11.69 5.95 3.92
N ASN A 86 -10.97 4.83 3.98
CA ASN A 86 -10.73 4.09 5.21
C ASN A 86 -9.51 3.16 5.07
N ARG A 87 -9.07 2.57 6.19
CA ARG A 87 -7.91 1.67 6.22
C ARG A 87 -8.06 0.45 5.32
N THR A 88 -9.26 -0.11 5.18
CA THR A 88 -9.46 -1.32 4.38
C THR A 88 -9.36 -1.03 2.88
N PHE A 89 -9.89 0.11 2.42
CA PHE A 89 -9.67 0.60 1.07
C PHE A 89 -8.23 1.03 0.84
N TYR A 90 -7.56 1.63 1.82
CA TYR A 90 -6.12 1.89 1.71
C TYR A 90 -5.36 0.60 1.36
N ILE A 91 -5.60 -0.49 2.10
CA ILE A 91 -4.93 -1.78 1.85
C ILE A 91 -5.27 -2.31 0.45
N ALA A 92 -6.56 -2.33 0.07
CA ALA A 92 -6.99 -2.85 -1.22
C ALA A 92 -6.46 -2.02 -2.41
N CYS A 93 -6.53 -0.68 -2.32
CA CYS A 93 -6.00 0.23 -3.34
C CYS A 93 -4.49 0.08 -3.46
N MET A 94 -3.76 0.11 -2.34
CA MET A 94 -2.31 -0.01 -2.36
C MET A 94 -1.87 -1.39 -2.87
N HIS A 95 -2.61 -2.46 -2.58
CA HIS A 95 -2.35 -3.77 -3.17
C HIS A 95 -2.40 -3.71 -4.71
N VAL A 96 -3.49 -3.19 -5.28
CA VAL A 96 -3.64 -3.07 -6.75
C VAL A 96 -2.58 -2.15 -7.35
N LEU A 97 -2.33 -1.00 -6.73
CA LEU A 97 -1.32 -0.04 -7.21
C LEU A 97 0.07 -0.67 -7.19
N ARG A 98 0.48 -1.26 -6.06
CA ARG A 98 1.79 -1.91 -5.92
C ARG A 98 1.95 -3.07 -6.89
N SER A 99 0.97 -3.95 -7.04
CA SER A 99 1.06 -5.07 -7.99
C SER A 99 1.16 -4.60 -9.45
N THR A 100 0.51 -3.49 -9.79
CA THR A 100 0.52 -2.91 -11.14
C THR A 100 1.87 -2.28 -11.46
N PHE A 101 2.45 -1.53 -10.52
CA PHE A 101 3.68 -0.76 -10.74
C PHE A 101 4.96 -1.49 -10.37
N LEU A 102 4.90 -2.60 -9.64
CA LEU A 102 6.07 -3.36 -9.22
C LEU A 102 7.00 -3.79 -10.37
N PRO A 103 6.51 -4.35 -11.50
CA PRO A 103 7.38 -4.72 -12.61
C PRO A 103 8.16 -3.52 -13.19
N SER A 104 7.49 -2.38 -13.33
CA SER A 104 8.12 -1.15 -13.81
C SER A 104 9.12 -0.61 -12.79
N TYR A 105 8.78 -0.61 -11.50
CA TYR A 105 9.69 -0.22 -10.44
C TYR A 105 10.98 -1.03 -10.46
N VAL A 106 10.89 -2.36 -10.48
CA VAL A 106 12.06 -3.27 -10.49
C VAL A 106 12.92 -3.07 -11.73
N SER A 107 12.31 -2.80 -12.89
CA SER A 107 13.06 -2.55 -14.14
C SER A 107 13.93 -1.28 -14.11
N LEU A 108 13.60 -0.31 -13.25
CA LEU A 108 14.33 0.96 -13.13
C LEU A 108 15.45 0.91 -12.08
N ILE A 109 15.59 -0.20 -11.38
CA ILE A 109 16.61 -0.38 -10.34
C ILE A 109 17.95 -0.60 -11.01
N ARG A 110 18.89 0.28 -10.68
CA ARG A 110 20.21 0.28 -11.31
C ARG A 110 21.07 -0.83 -10.72
N PRO A 111 21.67 -1.71 -11.55
CA PRO A 111 22.74 -2.56 -11.08
C PRO A 111 23.87 -1.70 -10.47
N PRO A 112 24.50 -2.11 -9.36
CA PRO A 112 24.38 -3.39 -8.66
C PRO A 112 23.37 -3.38 -7.49
N TYR A 113 22.45 -2.41 -7.45
CA TYR A 113 21.45 -2.33 -6.39
C TYR A 113 20.44 -3.46 -6.50
N THR A 114 19.94 -3.89 -5.35
CA THR A 114 18.94 -4.95 -5.22
C THR A 114 17.65 -4.38 -4.68
N SER A 115 16.59 -5.18 -4.76
CA SER A 115 15.25 -4.76 -4.37
C SER A 115 14.48 -5.93 -3.80
N ASP A 116 13.79 -5.69 -2.71
CA ASP A 116 12.76 -6.59 -2.18
C ASP A 116 11.77 -5.74 -1.36
N PRO A 117 10.85 -5.02 -2.04
CA PRO A 117 9.91 -4.12 -1.39
C PRO A 117 8.80 -4.87 -0.64
N PHE A 118 8.72 -6.19 -0.78
CA PHE A 118 7.78 -7.07 -0.08
C PHE A 118 8.53 -8.31 0.42
N PRO A 119 9.24 -8.23 1.55
CA PRO A 119 10.00 -9.34 2.12
C PRO A 119 9.06 -10.41 2.69
N LEU A 120 8.33 -11.11 1.82
CA LEU A 120 7.47 -12.25 2.12
C LEU A 120 8.21 -13.58 1.90
N SER A 121 9.37 -13.56 1.24
CA SER A 121 10.15 -14.75 0.89
C SER A 121 11.23 -15.11 1.91
N ALA A 122 11.46 -14.28 2.93
CA ALA A 122 12.46 -14.52 3.96
C ALA A 122 11.85 -15.27 5.18
N THR A 123 11.70 -16.58 5.02
CA THR A 123 11.62 -17.62 6.08
C THR A 123 10.25 -17.85 6.76
N PRO A 124 9.58 -19.01 6.52
CA PRO A 124 8.38 -19.46 7.24
C PRO A 124 8.66 -19.97 8.68
N SER A 125 9.83 -19.67 9.28
CA SER A 125 10.24 -20.21 10.59
C SER A 125 10.31 -19.17 11.70
N ALA A 126 9.92 -17.91 11.46
CA ALA A 126 9.83 -16.92 12.53
C ALA A 126 8.50 -17.10 13.28
N PRO A 127 8.50 -17.16 14.64
CA PRO A 127 7.26 -17.15 15.40
C PRO A 127 6.44 -15.92 15.02
N SER A 128 5.15 -16.15 14.80
CA SER A 128 4.13 -15.28 14.20
C SER A 128 3.81 -13.98 14.95
N THR A 129 4.75 -13.46 15.75
CA THR A 129 4.66 -12.22 16.51
C THR A 129 5.53 -11.10 15.94
N SER A 130 6.31 -11.35 14.88
CA SER A 130 7.11 -10.31 14.23
C SER A 130 6.26 -9.44 13.30
N ALA A 131 5.94 -8.26 13.81
CA ALA A 131 5.56 -7.00 13.16
C ALA A 131 4.93 -7.04 11.74
N PRO A 132 3.81 -6.34 11.54
CA PRO A 132 3.05 -6.38 10.29
C PRO A 132 3.89 -5.91 9.11
N LEU A 133 3.51 -6.41 7.93
CA LEU A 133 3.93 -6.16 6.53
C LEU A 133 4.05 -4.68 6.09
N HIS A 134 4.29 -3.76 7.02
CA HIS A 134 3.97 -2.34 6.92
C HIS A 134 5.18 -1.41 7.13
N LEU A 135 6.40 -1.94 7.29
CA LEU A 135 7.55 -1.11 7.66
C LEU A 135 8.84 -1.37 6.85
N SER A 136 8.79 -2.04 5.70
CA SER A 136 9.95 -1.95 4.79
C SER A 136 10.03 -0.53 4.26
N ARG A 137 11.19 0.09 4.46
CA ARG A 137 11.43 1.45 4.02
C ARG A 137 11.46 1.52 2.50
N GLU A 138 11.90 0.45 1.84
CA GLU A 138 11.82 0.35 0.38
C GLU A 138 10.37 0.36 -0.12
N THR A 139 9.42 -0.25 0.60
CA THR A 139 7.99 -0.15 0.27
C THR A 139 7.52 1.31 0.23
N ALA A 140 8.00 2.17 1.13
CA ALA A 140 7.66 3.60 1.11
C ALA A 140 8.22 4.32 -0.12
N VAL A 141 9.40 3.90 -0.61
CA VAL A 141 9.97 4.40 -1.87
C VAL A 141 9.13 3.94 -3.07
N LEU A 142 8.67 2.68 -3.08
CA LEU A 142 7.74 2.20 -4.09
C LEU A 142 6.43 3.01 -4.07
N ASP A 143 5.89 3.32 -2.90
CA ASP A 143 4.67 4.12 -2.77
C ASP A 143 4.87 5.56 -3.30
N LEU A 144 6.05 6.15 -3.09
CA LEU A 144 6.40 7.45 -3.66
C LEU A 144 6.56 7.37 -5.19
N PHE A 145 7.19 6.31 -5.70
CA PHE A 145 7.27 6.05 -7.13
C PHE A 145 5.88 5.92 -7.75
N ILE A 146 4.95 5.19 -7.12
CA ILE A 146 3.56 5.06 -7.58
C ILE A 146 2.89 6.44 -7.65
N ALA A 147 3.01 7.25 -6.59
CA ALA A 147 2.41 8.57 -6.56
C ALA A 147 2.93 9.48 -7.69
N LEU A 148 4.25 9.47 -7.91
CA LEU A 148 4.90 10.20 -8.98
C LEU A 148 4.45 9.70 -10.36
N LYS A 149 4.51 8.38 -10.59
CA LYS A 149 4.25 7.77 -11.89
C LYS A 149 2.80 7.93 -12.34
N VAL A 150 1.87 7.74 -11.41
CA VAL A 150 0.45 7.87 -11.70
C VAL A 150 0.06 9.32 -12.02
N LEU A 151 0.73 10.30 -11.43
CA LEU A 151 0.55 11.71 -11.78
C LEU A 151 1.15 12.02 -13.15
N ASP A 152 2.39 11.59 -13.37
CA ASP A 152 3.13 11.76 -14.63
C ASP A 152 2.36 11.18 -15.83
N ASP A 153 1.78 9.98 -15.67
CA ASP A 153 0.99 9.33 -16.71
C ASP A 153 -0.31 10.09 -17.04
N VAL A 154 -0.99 10.66 -16.05
CA VAL A 154 -2.22 11.44 -16.29
C VAL A 154 -1.90 12.77 -16.96
N TRP A 155 -0.85 13.46 -16.54
CA TRP A 155 -0.43 14.71 -17.18
C TRP A 155 0.05 14.52 -18.61
N ALA A 156 0.74 13.41 -18.89
CA ALA A 156 1.11 13.05 -20.26
C ALA A 156 -0.11 12.85 -21.17
N ASP A 157 -1.22 12.33 -20.62
CA ASP A 157 -2.48 12.17 -21.36
C ASP A 157 -3.25 13.50 -21.49
N GLU A 158 -3.16 14.41 -20.50
CA GLU A 158 -3.88 15.69 -20.49
C GLU A 158 -3.23 16.78 -21.35
N THR A 159 -1.91 16.78 -21.50
CA THR A 159 -1.21 17.82 -22.27
C THR A 159 0.04 17.29 -22.97
N GLU A 160 0.11 17.52 -24.28
CA GLU A 160 1.30 17.22 -25.11
C GLU A 160 2.54 18.03 -24.70
N LEU A 161 2.35 19.11 -23.92
CA LEU A 161 3.44 19.95 -23.41
C LEU A 161 4.07 19.39 -22.13
N HIS A 162 3.56 18.28 -21.57
CA HIS A 162 4.14 17.67 -20.39
C HIS A 162 5.51 17.06 -20.71
N LEU A 163 6.55 17.54 -20.02
CA LEU A 163 7.94 17.10 -20.26
C LEU A 163 8.40 15.98 -19.33
N GLY A 164 7.51 15.50 -18.46
CA GLY A 164 7.85 14.51 -17.44
C GLY A 164 8.64 15.08 -16.26
N GLN A 165 9.00 14.21 -15.33
CA GLN A 165 9.82 14.55 -14.15
C GLN A 165 11.04 13.63 -14.00
N PRO A 166 11.97 13.62 -14.97
CA PRO A 166 13.09 12.66 -15.01
C PRO A 166 14.00 12.75 -13.78
N GLU A 167 14.22 13.96 -13.24
CA GLU A 167 15.04 14.16 -12.05
C GLU A 167 14.41 13.55 -10.79
N ALA A 168 13.08 13.58 -10.65
CA ALA A 168 12.40 12.97 -9.51
C ALA A 168 12.53 11.43 -9.52
N PHE A 169 12.42 10.81 -10.71
CA PHE A 169 12.71 9.38 -10.86
C PHE A 169 14.18 9.08 -10.60
N ARG A 170 15.09 9.94 -11.06
CA ARG A 170 16.51 9.77 -10.79
C ARG A 170 16.82 9.79 -9.30
N ASP A 171 16.28 10.75 -8.55
CA ASP A 171 16.47 10.83 -7.09
C ASP A 171 15.92 9.60 -6.37
N LEU A 172 14.78 9.07 -6.83
CA LEU A 172 14.20 7.83 -6.31
C LEU A 172 15.18 6.66 -6.46
N PHE A 173 15.76 6.44 -7.64
CA PHE A 173 16.56 5.24 -7.91
C PHE A 173 18.06 5.40 -7.62
N ASP A 174 18.59 6.62 -7.59
CA ASP A 174 20.00 6.89 -7.28
C ASP A 174 20.28 7.07 -5.79
N LEU A 175 19.28 7.51 -5.03
CA LEU A 175 19.45 7.86 -3.63
C LEU A 175 18.43 7.17 -2.72
N MET A 176 17.13 7.37 -2.96
CA MET A 176 16.11 6.93 -2.00
C MET A 176 15.98 5.41 -1.90
N GLN A 177 15.88 4.74 -3.04
CA GLN A 177 15.77 3.29 -3.14
C GLN A 177 17.00 2.58 -2.54
N PRO A 178 18.25 2.87 -2.96
CA PRO A 178 19.40 2.14 -2.42
C PRO A 178 19.62 2.44 -0.93
N ARG A 179 19.29 3.66 -0.46
CA ARG A 179 19.31 3.98 0.98
C ARG A 179 18.28 3.17 1.77
N ALA A 180 17.03 3.17 1.32
CA ALA A 180 15.95 2.47 1.99
C ALA A 180 16.18 0.94 1.99
N ARG A 181 16.69 0.40 0.88
CA ARG A 181 17.10 -0.99 0.78
C ARG A 181 18.23 -1.33 1.76
N LEU A 182 19.24 -0.46 1.86
CA LEU A 182 20.34 -0.64 2.79
C LEU A 182 19.86 -0.65 4.25
N GLU A 183 18.90 0.21 4.59
CA GLU A 183 18.26 0.23 5.91
C GLU A 183 17.53 -1.08 6.20
N ASP A 184 16.70 -1.55 5.28
CA ASP A 184 15.96 -2.81 5.42
C ASP A 184 16.92 -4.01 5.61
N LEU A 185 18.01 -4.06 4.82
CA LEU A 185 19.05 -5.09 4.94
C LEU A 185 19.80 -5.02 6.28
N LEU A 186 20.09 -3.81 6.78
CA LEU A 186 20.74 -3.61 8.07
C LEU A 186 19.84 -4.07 9.21
N HIS A 187 18.55 -3.72 9.17
CA HIS A 187 17.55 -4.19 10.13
C HIS A 187 17.46 -5.72 10.14
N ALA A 188 17.39 -6.35 8.96
CA ALA A 188 17.37 -7.81 8.86
C ALA A 188 18.66 -8.45 9.43
N TYR A 189 19.82 -7.88 9.14
CA TYR A 189 21.11 -8.40 9.60
C TYR A 189 21.31 -8.27 11.13
N LEU A 190 20.75 -7.22 11.74
CA LEU A 190 20.91 -6.93 13.17
C LEU A 190 19.77 -7.44 14.05
N ALA A 191 18.66 -7.88 13.46
CA ALA A 191 17.52 -8.46 14.18
C ALA A 191 17.91 -9.60 15.16
N PRO A 192 18.78 -10.58 14.80
CA PRO A 192 19.18 -11.64 15.73
C PRO A 192 19.93 -11.12 16.97
N THR A 193 20.63 -9.98 16.83
CA THR A 193 21.38 -9.35 17.92
C THR A 193 20.54 -8.40 18.78
N ARG A 194 19.25 -8.21 18.46
CA ARG A 194 18.32 -7.31 19.19
C ARG A 194 18.86 -5.88 19.40
N ILE A 195 19.60 -5.37 18.41
CA ILE A 195 20.07 -3.99 18.40
C ILE A 195 18.95 -3.13 17.86
N ASP A 196 18.48 -2.17 18.66
CA ASP A 196 17.52 -1.17 18.19
C ASP A 196 18.21 -0.15 17.28
N LEU A 197 17.71 -0.04 16.05
CA LEU A 197 18.21 0.86 15.04
C LEU A 197 17.38 2.14 14.90
N SER A 198 16.26 2.25 15.63
CA SER A 198 15.38 3.42 15.61
C SER A 198 16.10 4.77 15.83
N PRO A 199 17.13 4.89 16.70
CA PRO A 199 17.82 6.16 16.89
C PRO A 199 18.92 6.45 15.84
N TYR A 200 19.16 5.54 14.89
CA TYR A 200 20.20 5.68 13.88
C TYR A 200 19.62 5.97 12.49
N ASN A 201 20.30 6.82 11.74
CA ASN A 201 19.97 7.12 10.34
C ASN A 201 21.06 6.58 9.42
N VAL A 202 20.66 5.93 8.32
CA VAL A 202 21.62 5.49 7.30
C VAL A 202 21.88 6.62 6.33
N THR A 203 23.16 6.89 6.10
CA THR A 203 23.62 7.77 5.02
C THR A 203 24.07 6.92 3.84
N PHE A 204 23.66 7.32 2.65
CA PHE A 204 24.00 6.62 1.42
C PHE A 204 24.65 7.59 0.43
N ALA A 205 25.80 7.21 -0.09
CA ALA A 205 26.44 7.81 -1.24
C ALA A 205 27.01 6.69 -2.14
N PRO A 206 27.20 6.91 -3.45
CA PRO A 206 27.66 5.87 -4.37
C PRO A 206 28.96 5.17 -3.93
N ARG A 207 29.85 5.90 -3.25
CA ARG A 207 31.16 5.41 -2.80
C ARG A 207 31.29 5.21 -1.29
N ARG A 208 30.28 5.58 -0.50
CA ARG A 208 30.35 5.55 0.97
C ARG A 208 28.98 5.32 1.58
N VAL A 209 28.92 4.52 2.62
CA VAL A 209 27.70 4.31 3.40
C VAL A 209 28.03 4.48 4.87
N GLY A 210 27.09 5.02 5.64
CA GLY A 210 27.33 5.30 7.05
C GLY A 210 26.09 5.21 7.91
N LEU A 211 26.34 5.26 9.22
CA LEU A 211 25.33 5.34 10.26
C LEU A 211 25.58 6.59 11.09
N VAL A 212 24.58 7.44 11.15
CA VAL A 212 24.56 8.64 11.97
C VAL A 212 23.72 8.35 13.21
N GLY A 213 24.33 8.58 14.38
CA GLY A 213 23.66 8.36 15.65
C GLY A 213 22.74 9.50 16.07
N PRO A 214 22.13 9.39 17.27
CA PRO A 214 21.23 10.39 17.83
C PRO A 214 21.94 11.75 18.07
N SER A 215 23.25 11.74 18.30
CA SER A 215 24.08 12.95 18.42
C SER A 215 24.34 13.67 17.08
N ARG A 216 23.74 13.19 15.98
CA ARG A 216 23.98 13.65 14.60
C ARG A 216 25.42 13.51 14.12
N ARG A 217 26.24 12.73 14.82
CA ARG A 217 27.60 12.39 14.40
C ARG A 217 27.59 11.03 13.70
N THR A 218 28.44 10.91 12.68
CA THR A 218 28.72 9.63 12.04
C THR A 218 29.43 8.74 13.04
N ILE A 219 28.85 7.58 13.33
CA ILE A 219 29.37 6.59 14.26
C ILE A 219 30.20 5.56 13.50
N VAL A 220 29.67 5.11 12.37
CA VAL A 220 30.31 4.13 11.52
C VAL A 220 30.20 4.59 10.08
N GLU A 221 31.30 4.48 9.34
CA GLU A 221 31.35 4.72 7.91
C GLU A 221 32.14 3.61 7.23
N VAL A 222 31.70 3.23 6.03
CA VAL A 222 32.28 2.17 5.23
C VAL A 222 32.39 2.64 3.78
N GLU A 223 33.59 2.54 3.21
CA GLU A 223 33.78 2.80 1.78
C GLU A 223 33.17 1.68 0.93
N ARG A 224 32.51 2.08 -0.15
CA ARG A 224 31.79 1.21 -1.08
C ARG A 224 32.45 1.25 -2.46
N ALA A 225 32.69 0.08 -3.04
CA ALA A 225 33.10 0.01 -4.45
C ALA A 225 31.90 0.24 -5.38
N LYS A 226 32.14 0.77 -6.58
CA LYS A 226 31.06 1.13 -7.52
C LYS A 226 30.13 -0.06 -7.82
N ASP A 227 30.70 -1.25 -7.96
CA ASP A 227 29.99 -2.47 -8.37
C ASP A 227 29.63 -3.38 -7.17
N GLU A 228 29.80 -2.90 -5.94
CA GLU A 228 29.47 -3.65 -4.71
C GLU A 228 27.96 -3.70 -4.48
N SER A 229 27.40 -4.89 -4.21
CA SER A 229 25.98 -5.02 -3.87
C SER A 229 25.64 -4.41 -2.50
N LEU A 230 24.38 -4.04 -2.31
CA LEU A 230 23.92 -3.42 -1.06
C LEU A 230 24.01 -4.39 0.13
N GLU A 231 23.87 -5.70 -0.10
CA GLU A 231 24.00 -6.74 0.93
C GLU A 231 25.40 -6.81 1.52
N VAL A 232 26.44 -6.68 0.69
CA VAL A 232 27.83 -6.71 1.16
C VAL A 232 28.12 -5.46 1.99
N ALA A 233 27.70 -4.29 1.50
CA ALA A 233 27.81 -3.03 2.22
C ALA A 233 27.06 -3.07 3.56
N ALA A 234 25.81 -3.56 3.59
CA ALA A 234 25.01 -3.72 4.80
C ALA A 234 25.69 -4.61 5.84
N LYS A 235 26.23 -5.77 5.42
CA LYS A 235 26.93 -6.70 6.30
C LYS A 235 28.21 -6.09 6.89
N ARG A 236 28.96 -5.31 6.12
CA ARG A 236 30.16 -4.61 6.59
C ARG A 236 29.80 -3.52 7.60
N LEU A 237 28.79 -2.71 7.28
CA LEU A 237 28.28 -1.65 8.14
C LEU A 237 27.76 -2.21 9.47
N GLY A 238 26.96 -3.28 9.43
CA GLY A 238 26.43 -3.94 10.60
C GLY A 238 27.50 -4.61 11.47
N ARG A 239 28.58 -5.16 10.89
CA ARG A 239 29.73 -5.67 11.66
C ARG A 239 30.43 -4.54 12.42
N ARG A 240 30.78 -3.47 11.71
CA ARG A 240 31.44 -2.30 12.31
C ARG A 240 30.61 -1.66 13.42
N LEU A 241 29.28 -1.64 13.29
CA LEU A 241 28.40 -1.16 14.36
C LEU A 241 28.47 -2.07 15.60
N LYS A 242 28.50 -3.40 15.43
CA LYS A 242 28.65 -4.33 16.56
C LYS A 242 29.98 -4.11 17.28
N ASP A 243 31.06 -3.95 16.53
CA ASP A 243 32.40 -3.71 17.08
C ASP A 243 32.41 -2.40 17.89
N HIS A 244 31.87 -1.32 17.32
CA HIS A 244 31.79 -0.02 17.99
C HIS A 244 30.95 -0.06 19.29
N LEU A 245 29.82 -0.78 19.27
CA LEU A 245 28.97 -0.95 20.46
C LEU A 245 29.63 -1.82 21.53
N ALA A 246 30.52 -2.74 21.15
CA ALA A 246 31.31 -3.53 22.10
C ALA A 246 32.44 -2.72 22.72
N GLU A 247 33.08 -1.83 21.97
CA GLU A 247 34.13 -0.91 22.47
C GLU A 247 33.60 0.16 23.43
N THR A 248 32.31 0.52 23.32
CA THR A 248 31.69 1.58 24.12
C THR A 248 31.09 1.07 25.45
N ARG A 249 31.09 -0.25 25.69
CA ARG A 249 30.60 -0.87 26.94
C ARG A 249 31.74 -1.15 27.90
#